data_AF-A0A3B8XRK9-F1
#
_entry.id   AF-A0A3B8XRK9-F1
#
_cell.length_a   1.000
_cell.length_b   1.000
_cell.length_c   1.000
_cell.angle_alpha   90.00
_cell.angle_beta   90.00
_cell.angle_gamma   90.00
#
_symmetry.space_group_name_H-M   'P 1'
#
loop_
_entity.id
_entity.type
_entity.pdbx_description
1 polymer ?
#
loop_
_entity_poly.entity_id
_entity_poly.type
_entity_poly.pdbx_seq_one_letter_code
_entity_poly.pdbx_strand_id
1 'polypeptide(L)' 'QLWRVQEVQQIQRYNVPLCGSAGEIVYDLQAGRYLALALQNEEPPVNYFADELDKNRYTPNAIRQLGVR' A
#
# COMPACT_ATOMS: atom_id res chain seq x y z
N GLN A 1 -7.59 -28.36 4.62
CA GLN A 1 -8.70 -27.40 4.83
C GLN A 1 -8.15 -25.99 4.68
N LEU A 2 -8.91 -25.06 4.11
CA LEU A 2 -8.49 -23.65 3.97
C LEU A 2 -8.76 -22.90 5.28
N TRP A 3 -7.81 -22.11 5.76
CA TRP A 3 -7.88 -21.42 7.06
C TRP A 3 -8.09 -19.91 6.92
N ARG A 4 -7.59 -19.33 5.82
CA ARG A 4 -7.73 -17.90 5.51
C ARG A 4 -7.87 -17.68 4.02
N VAL A 5 -8.69 -16.70 3.65
CA VAL A 5 -8.81 -16.14 2.30
C VAL A 5 -8.53 -14.64 2.38
N GLN A 6 -7.85 -14.10 1.39
CA GLN A 6 -7.65 -12.66 1.25
C GLN A 6 -8.15 -12.24 -0.12
N GLU A 7 -8.99 -11.21 -0.15
CA GLU A 7 -9.50 -10.58 -1.35
C GLU A 7 -8.99 -9.15 -1.41
N VAL A 8 -8.61 -8.71 -2.61
CA VAL A 8 -8.22 -7.33 -2.90
C VAL A 8 -9.25 -6.75 -3.86
N GLN A 9 -9.91 -5.66 -3.45
CA GLN A 9 -10.84 -4.95 -4.33
C GLN A 9 -10.03 -4.03 -5.23
N GLN A 10 -9.92 -4.37 -6.52
CA GLN A 10 -9.14 -3.60 -7.48
C GLN A 10 -9.96 -2.47 -8.11
N ILE A 11 -9.30 -1.34 -8.38
CA ILE A 11 -9.87 -0.19 -9.09
C ILE A 11 -8.92 0.26 -10.19
N GLN A 12 -9.49 0.70 -11.31
CA GLN A 12 -8.69 1.26 -12.39
C GLN A 12 -8.56 2.78 -12.23
N ARG A 13 -7.32 3.26 -12.25
CA ARG A 13 -7.02 4.69 -12.25
C ARG A 13 -6.80 5.12 -13.70
N TYR A 14 -7.54 6.13 -14.13
CA TYR A 14 -7.52 6.61 -15.52
C TYR A 14 -6.57 7.79 -15.71
N ASN A 15 -6.40 8.62 -14.68
CA ASN A 15 -5.46 9.75 -14.66
C ASN A 15 -4.00 9.30 -14.62
N VAL A 16 -3.74 8.16 -13.98
CA VAL A 16 -2.45 7.48 -13.97
C VAL A 16 -2.77 6.04 -14.37
N PRO A 17 -2.40 5.58 -15.58
CA PRO A 17 -2.88 4.31 -16.16
C PRO A 17 -2.33 3.11 -15.38
N LEU A 18 -2.95 2.85 -14.24
CA LEU A 18 -2.52 1.92 -13.21
C LEU A 18 -3.74 1.19 -12.63
N CYS A 19 -3.61 -0.11 -12.42
CA CYS A 19 -4.53 -0.86 -11.57
C CYS A 19 -4.10 -0.69 -10.11
N GLY A 20 -4.99 -0.13 -9.29
CA GLY A 20 -4.79 0.03 -7.85
C GLY A 20 -5.74 -0.86 -7.05
N SER A 21 -5.61 -0.84 -5.74
CA SER A 21 -6.62 -1.40 -4.82
C SER A 21 -7.47 -0.27 -4.24
N ALA A 22 -8.71 -0.57 -3.88
CA ALA A 22 -9.56 0.27 -3.04
C ALA A 22 -9.46 -0.16 -1.57
N GLY A 23 -9.24 -1.45 -1.33
CA GLY A 23 -9.18 -2.07 -0.02
C GLY A 23 -8.87 -3.55 -0.14
N GLU A 24 -8.75 -4.19 1.03
CA GLU A 24 -8.58 -5.63 1.14
C GLU A 24 -9.42 -6.17 2.29
N ILE A 25 -9.96 -7.38 2.09
CA ILE A 25 -10.69 -8.11 3.12
C ILE A 25 -10.01 -9.45 3.37
N VAL A 26 -9.70 -9.71 4.64
CA VAL A 26 -9.15 -10.99 5.10
C VAL A 26 -10.24 -11.75 5.85
N TYR A 27 -10.54 -12.95 5.37
CA TYR A 27 -11.54 -13.87 5.92
C TYR A 27 -10.82 -14.94 6.73
N ASP A 28 -11.04 -15.00 8.05
CA ASP A 28 -10.57 -16.07 8.92
C ASP A 28 -11.69 -17.11 9.06
N LEU A 29 -11.58 -18.18 8.28
CA LEU A 29 -12.65 -19.18 8.14
C LEU A 29 -12.79 -20.08 9.37
N GLN A 30 -11.78 -20.14 10.24
CA GLN A 30 -11.84 -20.91 11.48
C GLN A 30 -12.49 -20.11 12.60
N ALA A 31 -12.16 -18.83 12.72
CA ALA A 31 -12.69 -17.97 13.77
C ALA A 31 -13.99 -17.23 13.38
N GLY A 32 -14.41 -17.30 12.10
CA GLY A 32 -15.64 -16.66 11.62
C GLY A 32 -15.59 -15.13 11.64
N ARG A 33 -14.38 -14.54 11.55
CA ARG A 33 -14.15 -13.08 11.62
C ARG A 33 -13.58 -12.55 10.31
N TYR A 34 -13.77 -11.26 10.11
CA TYR A 34 -13.26 -10.53 8.95
C TYR A 34 -12.44 -9.33 9.40
N LEU A 35 -11.39 -9.02 8.65
CA LEU A 35 -10.60 -7.81 8.81
C LEU A 35 -10.63 -7.03 7.49
N ALA A 36 -11.13 -5.81 7.53
CA ALA A 36 -10.98 -4.84 6.45
C ALA A 36 -9.72 -4.01 6.70
N LEU A 37 -8.88 -3.88 5.68
CA LEU A 37 -7.65 -3.11 5.75
C LEU A 37 -7.32 -2.47 4.39
N ALA A 38 -6.25 -1.66 4.37
CA ALA A 38 -5.77 -0.97 3.18
C ALA A 38 -6.84 -0.12 2.47
N LEU A 39 -7.79 0.43 3.24
CA LEU A 39 -8.87 1.28 2.77
C LEU A 39 -8.30 2.62 2.28
N GLN A 40 -8.13 2.76 0.96
CA GLN A 40 -7.44 3.93 0.40
C GLN A 40 -8.24 5.24 0.58
N ASN A 41 -9.53 5.16 0.87
CA ASN A 41 -10.37 6.33 1.14
C ASN A 41 -10.22 6.86 2.58
N GLU A 42 -9.56 6.13 3.47
CA GLU A 42 -9.31 6.53 4.86
C GLU A 42 -7.94 7.21 5.05
N GLU A 43 -7.15 7.32 3.97
CA GLU A 43 -5.81 7.91 3.97
C GLU A 43 -5.73 9.10 2.99
N PRO A 44 -4.74 10.01 3.14
CA PRO A 44 -4.47 11.02 2.13
C PRO A 44 -4.25 10.38 0.74
N PRO A 45 -4.73 11.02 -0.34
CA PRO A 45 -4.54 10.49 -1.70
C PRO A 45 -3.07 10.29 -2.03
N VAL A 46 -2.77 9.17 -2.70
CA VAL A 46 -1.42 8.87 -3.19
C VAL A 46 -0.98 9.93 -4.20
N ASN A 47 0.17 10.56 -3.96
CA ASN A 47 0.86 11.39 -4.94
C ASN A 47 1.62 10.49 -5.93
N TYR A 48 1.06 10.28 -7.12
CA TYR A 48 1.65 9.41 -8.13
C TYR A 48 2.82 10.03 -8.92
N PHE A 49 2.96 11.36 -8.90
CA PHE A 49 4.02 12.06 -9.66
C PHE A 49 5.29 12.22 -8.81
N ALA A 50 5.12 12.48 -7.52
CA ALA A 50 6.19 12.53 -6.54
C ALA A 50 7.36 13.48 -6.92
N ASP A 51 7.03 14.62 -7.56
CA ASP A 51 7.99 15.63 -8.06
C ASP A 51 8.83 16.27 -6.94
N GLU A 52 8.36 16.19 -5.70
CA GLU A 52 9.06 16.67 -4.50
C GLU A 52 10.27 15.80 -4.10
N LEU A 53 10.42 14.60 -4.68
CA LEU A 53 11.47 13.66 -4.30
C LEU A 53 12.81 13.99 -4.98
N ASP A 54 13.84 14.21 -4.15
CA ASP A 54 15.23 14.34 -4.63
C ASP A 54 15.94 12.98 -4.65
N LYS A 55 16.35 12.55 -5.85
CA LYS A 55 17.10 11.30 -6.08
C LYS A 55 18.37 11.19 -5.25
N ASN A 56 19.03 12.31 -4.94
CA ASN A 56 20.28 12.31 -4.16
C ASN A 56 20.08 11.78 -2.74
N ARG A 57 18.85 11.88 -2.19
CA ARG A 57 18.50 11.35 -0.87
C ARG A 57 18.47 9.82 -0.81
N TYR A 58 18.41 9.14 -1.97
CA TYR A 58 18.27 7.69 -2.07
C TYR A 58 19.58 6.98 -2.47
N THR A 59 20.73 7.64 -2.30
CA THR A 59 22.04 7.04 -2.54
C THR A 59 22.55 6.25 -1.32
N PRO A 60 23.42 5.24 -1.50
CA PRO A 60 24.02 4.53 -0.36
C PRO A 60 24.75 5.45 0.62
N ASN A 61 25.37 6.53 0.13
CA ASN A 61 26.04 7.50 0.99
C ASN A 61 25.05 8.31 1.83
N ALA A 62 23.96 8.81 1.23
CA ALA A 62 22.91 9.52 1.95
C ALA A 62 22.25 8.64 3.03
N ILE A 63 21.95 7.39 2.71
CA ILE A 63 21.36 6.44 3.68
C ILE A 63 22.31 6.18 4.87
N ARG A 64 23.62 6.04 4.63
CA ARG A 64 24.62 5.87 5.72
C ARG A 64 24.66 7.05 6.68
N GLN A 65 24.41 8.27 6.18
CA GLN A 65 24.39 9.47 7.02
C GLN A 65 23.09 9.62 7.83
N LEU A 66 21.99 8.98 7.41
CA LEU A 66 20.71 9.01 8.13
C LEU A 66 20.69 8.10 9.37
N GLY A 67 21.60 7.13 9.47
CA GLY A 67 21.71 6.26 10.64
C GLY A 67 22.29 7.01 11.85
N VAL A 68 21.64 6.87 13.01
CA VAL A 68 22.20 7.33 14.29
C VAL A 68 23.24 6.30 14.75
N ARG A 69 24.42 6.75 15.16
CA ARG A 69 25.44 5.90 15.79
C ARG A 69 25.08 5.56 17.23
#